data_AF-A0A970A9E9-F1
#
_entry.id   AF-A0A970A9E9-F1
#
_cell.length_a   1.000
_cell.length_b   1.000
_cell.length_c   1.000
_cell.angle_alpha   90.00
_cell.angle_beta   90.00
_cell.angle_gamma   90.00
#
_symmetry.space_group_name_H-M   'P 1'
#
loop_
_entity.id
_entity.type
_entity.pdbx_description
1 polymer ?
#
loop_
_entity_poly.entity_id
_entity_poly.type
_entity_poly.pdbx_seq_one_letter_code
_entity_poly.pdbx_strand_id
1 'polypeptide(L)' 'MDENTKQRNDDKTNQKKKDKSRDNFIEDLKMEIASELGLVNEIREKGWDALSPRDSGRIGGKLAQRLKKLMK' A
#
# COMPACT_ATOMS: atom_id res chain seq x y z
N MET A 1 -17.10 18.97 12.92
CA MET A 1 -16.10 17.93 13.21
C MET A 1 -15.81 17.26 11.89
N ASP A 2 -14.54 17.24 11.52
CA ASP A 2 -14.04 17.91 10.31
C ASP A 2 -14.48 17.40 8.94
N GLU A 3 -14.72 18.40 8.10
CA GLU A 3 -15.06 18.36 6.69
C GLU A 3 -13.94 17.73 5.85
N ASN A 4 -14.37 17.02 4.80
CA ASN A 4 -13.69 16.96 3.50
C ASN A 4 -12.38 16.14 3.40
N THR A 5 -12.43 15.04 2.64
CA THR A 5 -11.48 14.84 1.53
C THR A 5 -12.11 13.94 0.46
N LYS A 6 -12.76 14.61 -0.50
CA LYS A 6 -12.49 14.47 -1.94
C LYS A 6 -12.46 13.04 -2.51
N GLN A 7 -13.61 12.65 -3.08
CA GLN A 7 -13.65 11.82 -4.28
C GLN A 7 -12.74 12.41 -5.36
N ARG A 8 -11.78 11.63 -5.83
CA ARG A 8 -11.15 11.80 -7.14
C ARG A 8 -11.00 10.43 -7.77
N ASN A 9 -11.78 10.24 -8.83
CA ASN A 9 -11.52 9.27 -9.89
C ASN A 9 -10.14 9.58 -10.49
N ASP A 10 -9.35 8.56 -10.84
CA ASP A 10 -8.81 8.35 -12.19
C ASP A 10 -7.80 7.19 -12.24
N ASP A 11 -7.95 6.42 -13.32
CA ASP A 11 -6.92 5.76 -14.12
C ASP A 11 -6.01 4.65 -13.56
N LYS A 12 -6.39 3.42 -13.95
CA LYS A 12 -5.61 2.49 -14.77
C LYS A 12 -4.17 2.10 -14.34
N THR A 13 -4.09 0.81 -14.04
CA THR A 13 -3.13 -0.17 -14.61
C THR A 13 -1.64 0.00 -14.27
N ASN A 14 -0.97 -1.08 -13.89
CA ASN A 14 -0.34 -1.96 -14.89
C ASN A 14 0.66 -2.91 -14.23
N GLN A 15 0.42 -4.19 -14.46
CA GLN A 15 1.32 -5.30 -14.22
C GLN A 15 2.75 -4.98 -14.68
N LYS A 16 3.76 -5.19 -13.82
CA LYS A 16 5.12 -5.44 -14.30
C LYS A 16 5.74 -6.65 -13.60
N LYS A 17 5.63 -7.77 -14.31
CA LYS A 17 6.47 -8.96 -14.25
C LYS A 17 7.93 -8.60 -13.93
N LYS A 18 8.49 -9.07 -12.81
CA LYS A 18 9.90 -9.47 -12.62
C LYS A 18 10.10 -10.04 -11.20
N ASP A 19 10.85 -11.14 -11.11
CA ASP A 19 11.34 -11.85 -9.91
C ASP A 19 10.31 -12.40 -8.87
N LYS A 20 9.73 -13.58 -9.18
CA LYS A 20 8.58 -14.21 -8.48
C LYS A 20 8.73 -14.54 -6.97
N SER A 21 9.91 -14.43 -6.34
CA SER A 21 10.08 -14.88 -4.94
C SER A 21 10.16 -13.76 -3.90
N ARG A 22 10.78 -12.60 -4.20
CA ARG A 22 10.89 -11.50 -3.24
C ARG A 22 9.75 -10.50 -3.35
N ASP A 23 9.24 -10.29 -4.57
CA ASP A 23 8.10 -9.41 -4.80
C ASP A 23 6.84 -9.92 -4.11
N ASN A 24 6.62 -11.24 -4.05
CA ASN A 24 5.47 -11.81 -3.36
C ASN A 24 5.47 -11.50 -1.86
N PHE A 25 6.63 -11.63 -1.20
CA PHE A 25 6.75 -11.33 0.23
C PHE A 25 6.53 -9.84 0.52
N ILE A 26 7.08 -8.96 -0.32
CA ILE A 26 6.89 -7.52 -0.19
C ILE A 26 5.41 -7.15 -0.39
N GLU A 27 4.74 -7.74 -1.39
CA GLU A 27 3.33 -7.50 -1.66
C GLU A 27 2.45 -7.98 -0.50
N ASP A 28 2.73 -9.16 0.07
CA ASP A 28 2.03 -9.68 1.25
C ASP A 28 2.20 -8.74 2.46
N LEU A 29 3.43 -8.26 2.72
CA LEU A 29 3.68 -7.31 3.80
C LEU A 29 2.95 -5.98 3.59
N LYS A 30 2.93 -5.45 2.36
CA LYS A 30 2.19 -4.23 2.04
C LYS A 30 0.70 -4.42 2.35
N MET A 31 0.12 -5.54 1.92
CA MET A 31 -1.30 -5.85 2.15
C MET A 31 -1.61 -6.05 3.63
N GLU A 32 -0.72 -6.69 4.39
CA GLU A 32 -0.87 -6.84 5.84
C GLU A 32 -0.86 -5.48 6.54
N ILE A 33 0.10 -4.62 6.21
CA ILE A 33 0.19 -3.26 6.77
C ILE A 33 -1.04 -2.42 6.38
N ALA A 34 -1.49 -2.54 5.14
CA ALA A 34 -2.71 -1.89 4.68
C ALA A 34 -3.94 -2.36 5.48
N SER A 35 -4.00 -3.65 5.80
CA SER A 35 -5.04 -4.22 6.66
C SER A 35 -4.97 -3.65 8.09
N GLU A 36 -3.77 -3.58 8.69
CA GLU A 36 -3.56 -2.95 10.00
C GLU A 36 -4.01 -1.49 10.04
N LEU A 37 -3.85 -0.76 8.93
CA LEU A 37 -4.23 0.65 8.82
C LEU A 37 -5.69 0.86 8.39
N GLY A 38 -6.44 -0.21 8.11
CA GLY A 38 -7.82 -0.13 7.63
C GLY A 38 -7.96 0.36 6.18
N LEU A 39 -6.86 0.41 5.43
CA LEU A 39 -6.78 0.91 4.06
C LEU A 39 -6.93 -0.22 3.02
N VAL A 40 -7.00 -1.47 3.47
CA VAL A 40 -7.12 -2.65 2.59
C VAL A 40 -8.35 -2.60 1.69
N ASN A 41 -9.48 -2.09 2.18
CA ASN A 41 -10.68 -1.95 1.36
C ASN A 41 -10.48 -0.90 0.27
N GLU A 42 -9.87 0.24 0.62
CA GLU A 42 -9.57 1.30 -0.35
C GLU A 42 -8.59 0.83 -1.42
N ILE A 43 -7.56 0.06 -1.06
CA ILE A 43 -6.62 -0.52 -2.03
C ILE A 43 -7.30 -1.58 -2.90
N ARG A 44 -8.19 -2.40 -2.34
CA ARG A 44 -8.93 -3.40 -3.11
C ARG A 44 -9.91 -2.78 -4.09
N GLU A 45 -10.58 -1.70 -3.68
CA GLU A 45 -11.60 -1.04 -4.49
C GLU A 45 -11.02 -0.01 -5.47
N LYS A 46 -10.00 0.74 -5.04
CA LYS A 46 -9.43 1.89 -5.78
C LYS A 46 -7.98 1.70 -6.20
N GLY A 47 -7.26 0.72 -5.65
CA GLY A 47 -5.84 0.48 -5.92
C GLY A 47 -4.90 1.28 -5.03
N TRP A 48 -3.60 1.02 -5.17
CA TRP A 48 -2.54 1.66 -4.40
C TRP A 48 -2.42 3.18 -4.67
N ASP A 49 -2.69 3.61 -5.90
CA ASP A 49 -2.62 5.01 -6.32
C ASP A 49 -3.72 5.91 -5.71
N ALA A 50 -4.79 5.30 -5.19
CA ALA A 50 -5.89 6.04 -4.57
C ALA A 50 -5.59 6.49 -3.13
N LEU A 51 -4.51 5.99 -2.55
CA LEU A 51 -4.12 6.34 -1.18
C LEU A 51 -3.58 7.76 -1.10
N SER A 52 -3.91 8.44 -0.01
CA SER A 52 -3.29 9.72 0.33
C SER A 52 -1.76 9.57 0.48
N PRO A 53 -0.94 10.58 0.12
CA PRO A 53 0.51 10.56 0.35
C PRO A 53 0.87 10.29 1.82
N ARG A 54 0.00 10.68 2.76
CA ARG A 54 0.16 10.40 4.18
C ARG A 54 0.01 8.90 4.49
N ASP A 55 -0.91 8.24 3.82
CA ASP A 55 -1.27 6.85 4.06
C ASP A 55 -0.33 5.88 3.32
N SER A 56 -0.04 6.16 2.04
CA SER A 56 0.98 5.42 1.29
C SER A 56 2.37 5.55 1.93
N GLY A 57 2.71 6.74 2.46
CA GLY A 57 3.94 6.96 3.22
C GLY A 57 4.01 6.16 4.53
N ARG A 58 2.89 6.02 5.26
CA ARG A 58 2.81 5.18 6.46
C ARG A 58 3.01 3.69 6.14
N ILE A 59 2.41 3.21 5.04
CA ILE A 59 2.58 1.83 4.58
C ILE A 59 4.04 1.57 4.19
N GLY A 60 4.62 2.43 3.37
CA GLY A 60 6.02 2.33 2.94
C GLY A 60 7.02 2.38 4.10
N GLY A 61 6.78 3.24 5.10
CA GLY A 61 7.62 3.34 6.29
C GLY A 61 7.58 2.09 7.17
N LYS A 62 6.39 1.49 7.37
CA LYS A 62 6.26 0.22 8.09
C LYS A 62 6.90 -0.95 7.31
N LEU A 63 6.73 -0.97 5.99
CA LEU A 63 7.34 -1.98 5.13
C LEU A 63 8.87 -1.95 5.24
N ALA A 64 9.48 -0.77 5.12
CA ALA A 64 10.92 -0.58 5.24
C ALA A 64 11.46 -1.02 6.62
N GLN A 65 10.73 -0.70 7.70
CA GLN A 65 11.09 -1.14 9.05
C GLN A 65 11.08 -2.67 9.19
N ARG A 66 10.07 -3.34 8.62
CA ARG A 66 9.96 -4.81 8.65
C ARG A 66 11.06 -5.46 7.82
N LEU A 67 11.33 -4.96 6.61
CA LEU A 67 12.44 -5.42 5.77
C LEU A 67 13.79 -5.27 6.48
N LYS A 68 14.04 -4.11 7.11
CA LYS A 68 15.25 -3.89 7.91
C LYS A 68 15.38 -4.85 9.08
N LYS A 69 14.27 -5.24 9.71
CA LYS A 69 14.26 -6.20 10.83
C LYS A 69 14.56 -7.63 10.36
N LEU A 70 14.14 -8.00 9.15
CA LEU A 70 14.38 -9.32 8.57
C LEU A 70 15.79 -9.48 8.00
N MET A 71 16.42 -8.37 7.62
CA MET A 71 17.80 -8.31 7.15
C MET A 71 18.83 -8.22 8.29
N LYS A 72 18.37 -8.24 9.54
CA LYS A 72 19.21 -8.14 10.74
C LYS A 72 19.26 -9.49 11.44
#